data_AF-A0A3D5P7J8-F1
#
_entry.id   AF-A0A3D5P7J8-F1
#
_cell.length_a   1.000
_cell.length_b   1.000
_cell.length_c   1.000
_cell.angle_alpha   90.00
_cell.angle_beta   90.00
_cell.angle_gamma   90.00
#
_symmetry.space_group_name_H-M   'P 1'
#
loop_
_entity.id
_entity.type
_entity.pdbx_description
1 polymer ?
#
loop_
_entity_poly.entity_id
_entity_poly.type
_entity_poly.pdbx_seq_one_letter_code
_entity_poly.pdbx_strand_id
1 'polypeptide(L)' 'MTILATVIVLGVLIFVHELGHFWAAKAVGIEVERFSIGLGPKVFGFTRGETEWVICA' A
#
# COMPACT_ATOMS: atom_id res chain seq x y z
N MET A 1 -16.98 -20.16 -1.86
CA MET A 1 -17.23 -18.70 -1.89
C MET A 1 -16.66 -17.94 -0.70
N THR A 2 -16.02 -18.59 0.27
CA THR A 2 -15.51 -17.93 1.48
C THR A 2 -14.09 -17.39 1.30
N ILE A 3 -13.14 -18.21 0.85
CA ILE A 3 -11.72 -17.82 0.77
C ILE A 3 -11.48 -16.66 -0.20
N LEU A 4 -12.05 -16.74 -1.42
CA LEU A 4 -11.90 -15.67 -2.41
C LEU A 4 -12.47 -14.34 -1.91
N ALA A 5 -13.64 -14.37 -1.28
CA ALA A 5 -14.25 -13.18 -0.68
C ALA A 5 -13.37 -12.62 0.45
N THR A 6 -12.82 -13.48 1.31
CA THR A 6 -11.90 -13.06 2.38
C THR A 6 -10.67 -12.37 1.83
N VAL A 7 -10.02 -12.94 0.80
CA VAL A 7 -8.81 -12.35 0.19
C VAL A 7 -9.12 -10.98 -0.42
N ILE A 8 -10.25 -10.84 -1.11
CA ILE A 8 -10.66 -9.56 -1.71
C ILE A 8 -10.94 -8.52 -0.62
N VAL A 9 -11.76 -8.84 0.38
CA VAL A 9 -12.13 -7.91 1.44
C VAL A 9 -10.91 -7.49 2.26
N LEU A 10 -10.06 -8.45 2.64
CA LEU A 10 -8.86 -8.15 3.41
C LEU A 10 -7.85 -7.35 2.57
N GLY A 11 -7.70 -7.66 1.28
CA GLY A 11 -6.84 -6.91 0.37
C GLY A 11 -7.27 -5.45 0.23
N VAL A 12 -8.57 -5.20 0.05
CA VAL A 12 -9.11 -3.83 0.00
C VAL A 12 -8.94 -3.11 1.35
N LEU A 13 -9.18 -3.80 2.46
CA LEU A 13 -9.04 -3.22 3.80
C LEU A 13 -7.60 -2.78 4.07
N ILE A 14 -6.62 -3.64 3.81
CA ILE A 14 -5.19 -3.34 3.98
C ILE A 14 -4.79 -2.17 3.08
N PHE A 15 -5.20 -2.20 1.79
CA PHE A 15 -4.91 -1.13 0.85
C PHE A 15 -5.42 0.24 1.35
N VAL A 16 -6.67 0.31 1.79
CA VAL A 16 -7.25 1.57 2.31
C VAL A 16 -6.57 1.99 3.61
N HIS A 17 -6.21 1.05 4.49
CA HIS A 17 -5.52 1.34 5.75
C HIS A 17 -4.14 1.98 5.51
N GLU A 18 -3.32 1.36 4.66
CA GLU A 18 -2.00 1.88 4.32
C GLU A 18 -2.11 3.21 3.58
N LEU A 19 -3.06 3.34 2.65
CA LEU A 19 -3.32 4.60 1.94
C LEU A 19 -3.69 5.72 2.92
N GLY A 20 -4.44 5.41 3.98
CA GLY A 20 -4.77 6.34 5.05
C GLY A 20 -3.52 6.88 5.77
N HIS A 21 -2.58 6.00 6.14
CA HIS A 21 -1.29 6.40 6.72
C HIS A 21 -0.47 7.27 5.76
N PHE A 22 -0.41 6.88 4.50
CA PHE A 22 0.30 7.64 3.47
C PHE A 22 -0.26 9.05 3.32
N TRP A 23 -1.58 9.18 3.21
CA TRP A 23 -2.23 10.49 3.14
C TRP A 23 -2.05 11.30 4.41
N ALA A 24 -2.16 10.69 5.60
CA ALA A 24 -1.94 11.38 6.85
C ALA A 24 -0.52 11.94 6.94
N ALA A 25 0.50 11.16 6.55
CA ALA A 25 1.89 11.59 6.51
C ALA A 25 2.10 12.75 5.52
N LYS A 26 1.61 12.63 4.29
CA LYS A 26 1.74 13.70 3.28
C LYS A 26 0.98 14.97 3.69
N ALA A 27 -0.15 14.86 4.38
CA ALA A 27 -0.95 16.00 4.84
C ALA A 27 -0.23 16.84 5.91
N VAL A 28 0.63 16.22 6.73
CA VAL A 28 1.45 16.93 7.72
C VAL A 28 2.85 17.29 7.22
N GLY A 29 3.11 17.11 5.92
CA GLY A 29 4.39 17.45 5.29
C GLY A 29 5.51 16.44 5.52
N ILE A 30 5.20 15.22 5.98
CA ILE A 30 6.19 14.15 6.09
C ILE A 30 6.43 13.58 4.69
N GLU A 31 7.70 13.52 4.31
CA GLU A 31 8.13 12.84 3.09
C GLU A 31 8.02 11.32 3.28
N VAL A 32 7.47 10.64 2.27
CA VAL A 32 7.30 9.19 2.29
C VAL A 32 8.08 8.63 1.12
N GLU A 33 9.22 8.02 1.42
CA GLU A 33 10.14 7.45 0.41
C GLU A 33 9.55 6.21 -0.27
N ARG A 34 8.75 5.43 0.45
CA ARG A 34 8.16 4.19 -0.06
C ARG A 34 6.74 3.96 0.45
N PHE A 35 5.84 3.67 -0.48
CA PHE A 35 4.51 3.15 -0.23
C PHE A 35 4.42 1.72 -0.73
N SER A 36 4.26 0.75 0.18
CA SER A 36 4.19 -0.67 -0.14
C SER A 36 2.80 -1.20 0.15
N ILE A 37 2.26 -2.03 -0.75
CA ILE A 37 1.02 -2.79 -0.53
C ILE A 37 1.36 -4.28 -0.49
N GLY A 38 1.00 -4.94 0.61
CA GLY A 38 1.14 -6.39 0.78
C GLY A 38 2.26 -6.78 1.76
N LEU A 39 2.53 -8.08 1.83
CA LEU A 39 3.40 -8.69 2.85
C LEU A 39 4.41 -9.60 2.14
N GLY A 40 5.65 -9.16 1.96
CA GLY A 40 6.67 -9.98 1.28
C GLY A 40 7.71 -9.21 0.49
N PRO A 41 8.52 -9.90 -0.35
CA PRO A 41 9.43 -9.26 -1.28
C PRO A 41 8.70 -8.39 -2.32
N LYS A 42 9.41 -7.38 -2.84
CA LYS A 42 8.92 -6.54 -3.94
C LYS A 42 8.70 -7.38 -5.18
N VAL A 43 7.46 -7.42 -5.67
CA VAL A 43 7.09 -8.06 -6.93
C VAL A 43 7.17 -7.05 -8.07
N PHE A 44 6.65 -5.85 -7.84
CA PHE A 44 6.64 -4.78 -8.82
C PHE A 44 6.68 -3.42 -8.12
N GLY A 45 7.23 -2.40 -8.78
CA GLY A 45 7.10 -1.04 -8.29
C GLY A 45 7.60 0.02 -9.25
N PHE A 46 7.13 1.24 -9.06
CA PHE A 46 7.48 2.41 -9.85
C PHE A 46 7.61 3.63 -8.94
N THR A 47 8.45 4.58 -9.33
CA THR A 47 8.60 5.84 -8.58
C THR A 47 7.69 6.89 -9.17
N ARG A 48 6.95 7.59 -8.32
CA ARG A 48 6.14 8.75 -8.70
C ARG A 48 6.42 9.91 -7.76
N GLY A 49 7.06 10.96 -8.30
CA GLY A 49 7.60 12.05 -7.50
C GLY A 49 8.72 11.51 -6.60
N GLU A 50 8.53 11.64 -5.30
CA GLU A 50 9.51 11.24 -4.26
C GLU A 50 9.14 9.92 -3.59
N THR A 51 7.97 9.35 -3.94
CA THR A 51 7.48 8.10 -3.36
C THR A 51 7.65 6.95 -4.33
N GLU A 52 8.32 5.90 -3.88
CA GLU A 52 8.36 4.60 -4.54
C GLU A 52 7.09 3.80 -4.22
N TRP A 53 6.28 3.51 -5.24
CA TRP A 53 5.08 2.69 -5.12
C TRP A 53 5.43 1.24 -5.39
N VAL A 54 5.18 0.35 -4.44
CA VAL A 54 5.60 -1.04 -4.48
C VAL A 54 4.44 -1.97 -4.16
N ILE A 55 4.34 -3.06 -4.91
CA ILE A 55 3.47 -4.20 -4.60
C ILE A 55 4.35 -5.35 -4.14
N CYS A 56 4.04 -5.91 -2.98
CA CYS A 56 4.70 -7.04 -2.37
C CYS A 56 3.76 -8.25 -2.32
N ALA A 57 4.28 -9.45 -2.52
CA ALA A 57 3.53 -10.71 -2.38
C ALA A 57 4.42 -11.82 -1.83
#